data_AF-A0A814ACN7-F1
#
_entry.id   AF-A0A814ACN7-F1
#
_cell.length_a   1.000
_cell.length_b   1.000
_cell.length_c   1.000
_cell.angle_alpha   90.00
_cell.angle_beta   90.00
_cell.angle_gamma   90.00
#
_symmetry.space_group_name_H-M   'P 1'
#
loop_
_entity.id
_entity.type
_entity.pdbx_description
1 polymer ?
#
loop_
_entity_poly.entity_id
_entity_poly.type
_entity_poly.pdbx_seq_one_letter_code
_entity_poly.pdbx_strand_id
1 'polypeptide(L)'
;MHSFELVKKLKQRKAGINEIMASFDVESLYASVPVGEAIDIAVNKIWSQNKKKKLMKLTKNELYILFNLASRTVQFRFYHLTYRQDGGVSMGSPLAPILANLFMKKLENEHILIPGNDRIIKTWIRYVDDIFVILNGGENDALVLLDTINQLHKQIKFTLEIEKDGVLAFLDVLIMKQNDIYETTVYRKKQILTCT
;
A
#
# COMPACT_ATOMS: atom_id res chain seq x y z
N MET A 1 7.81 1.96 6.48
CA MET A 1 7.77 1.05 7.63
C MET A 1 8.40 -0.25 7.19
N HIS A 2 9.65 -0.53 7.56
CA HIS A 2 10.38 -1.73 7.12
C HIS A 2 10.05 -2.96 7.97
N SER A 3 10.49 -4.15 7.54
CA SER A 3 10.31 -5.44 8.23
C SER A 3 10.73 -5.41 9.72
N PHE A 4 11.78 -4.67 10.07
CA PHE A 4 12.18 -4.47 11.47
C PHE A 4 11.11 -3.84 12.36
N GLU A 5 10.34 -2.88 11.83
CA GLU A 5 9.31 -2.19 12.59
C GLU A 5 8.09 -3.12 12.80
N LEU A 6 7.79 -3.98 11.83
CA LEU A 6 6.78 -5.03 11.95
C LEU A 6 7.15 -6.00 13.08
N VAL A 7 8.37 -6.55 13.06
CA VAL A 7 8.86 -7.47 14.11
C VAL A 7 8.75 -6.81 15.50
N LYS A 8 9.12 -5.53 15.61
CA LYS A 8 9.02 -4.80 16.88
C LYS A 8 7.57 -4.67 17.35
N LYS A 9 6.62 -4.39 16.46
CA LYS A 9 5.18 -4.31 16.81
C LYS A 9 4.62 -5.68 17.22
N LEU A 10 4.98 -6.74 16.52
CA LEU A 10 4.54 -8.10 16.83
C LEU A 10 5.03 -8.54 18.22
N LYS A 11 6.29 -8.24 18.57
CA LYS A 11 6.85 -8.55 19.90
C LYS A 11 6.17 -7.81 21.06
N GLN A 12 5.50 -6.70 20.80
CA GLN A 12 4.80 -5.90 21.82
C GLN A 12 3.36 -6.40 22.07
N ARG A 13 2.91 -7.39 21.31
CA ARG A 13 1.53 -7.87 21.31
C ARG A 13 1.50 -9.38 21.58
N LYS A 14 0.45 -9.83 22.28
CA LYS A 14 0.09 -11.25 22.35
C LYS A 14 -0.80 -11.63 21.18
N ALA A 15 -0.58 -12.81 20.61
CA ALA A 15 -1.46 -13.35 19.59
C ALA A 15 -2.81 -13.72 20.22
N GLY A 16 -3.91 -13.29 19.61
CA GLY A 16 -5.25 -13.70 20.04
C GLY A 16 -5.62 -15.07 19.48
N ILE A 17 -6.40 -15.82 20.26
CA ILE A 17 -6.90 -17.17 19.89
C ILE A 17 -7.75 -17.13 18.62
N ASN A 18 -8.55 -16.07 18.44
CA ASN A 18 -9.42 -15.88 17.27
C ASN A 18 -8.83 -14.85 16.29
N GLU A 19 -7.51 -14.76 16.19
CA GLU A 19 -6.85 -13.87 15.25
C GLU A 19 -6.18 -14.64 14.13
N ILE A 20 -6.28 -14.15 12.90
CA ILE A 20 -5.53 -14.68 11.76
C ILE A 20 -4.64 -13.59 11.15
N MET A 21 -3.47 -14.00 10.63
CA MET A 21 -2.62 -13.15 9.81
C MET A 21 -2.98 -13.30 8.34
N ALA A 22 -2.92 -12.18 7.62
CA ALA A 22 -3.09 -12.11 6.19
C ALA A 22 -2.09 -11.11 5.59
N SER A 23 -1.65 -11.39 4.37
CA SER A 23 -0.88 -10.49 3.53
C SER A 23 -1.75 -10.08 2.34
N PHE A 24 -1.95 -8.78 2.17
CA PHE A 24 -2.53 -8.22 0.95
C PHE A 24 -1.42 -7.60 0.11
N ASP A 25 -1.53 -7.67 -1.20
CA ASP A 25 -0.64 -7.00 -2.14
C ASP A 25 -1.47 -6.17 -3.13
N VAL A 26 -1.00 -4.99 -3.51
CA VAL A 26 -1.70 -4.13 -4.47
C VAL A 26 -1.25 -4.46 -5.89
N GLU A 27 -2.18 -4.96 -6.70
CA GLU A 27 -1.90 -5.35 -8.08
C GLU A 27 -1.36 -4.16 -8.90
N SER A 28 -0.11 -4.28 -9.34
CA SER A 28 0.56 -3.32 -10.21
C SER A 28 0.45 -1.87 -9.71
N LEU A 29 0.65 -1.63 -8.40
CA LEU A 29 0.38 -0.35 -7.72
C LEU A 29 0.67 0.89 -8.57
N TYR A 30 1.89 1.03 -9.11
CA TYR A 30 2.26 2.21 -9.89
C TYR A 30 1.46 2.38 -11.18
N ALA A 31 1.16 1.29 -11.90
CA ALA A 31 0.34 1.33 -13.11
C ALA A 31 -1.15 1.58 -12.80
N SER A 32 -1.58 1.22 -11.59
CA SER A 32 -2.99 1.25 -11.16
C SER A 32 -3.42 2.57 -10.51
N VAL A 33 -2.48 3.38 -10.01
CA VAL A 33 -2.79 4.63 -9.30
C VAL A 33 -3.43 5.68 -10.22
N PRO A 34 -4.60 6.23 -9.87
CA PRO A 34 -5.23 7.33 -10.62
C PRO A 34 -4.43 8.62 -10.45
N VAL A 35 -3.57 8.95 -11.42
CA VAL A 35 -2.63 10.08 -11.32
C VAL A 35 -3.32 11.40 -11.04
N GLY A 36 -4.47 11.67 -11.69
CA GLY A 36 -5.23 12.91 -11.48
C GLY A 36 -5.65 13.08 -10.02
N GLU A 37 -6.26 12.05 -9.45
CA GLU A 37 -6.69 12.06 -8.04
C GLU A 37 -5.49 12.15 -7.10
N ALA A 38 -4.40 11.42 -7.38
CA ALA A 38 -3.19 11.49 -6.58
C ALA A 38 -2.59 12.91 -6.58
N ILE A 39 -2.59 13.61 -7.73
CA ILE A 39 -2.17 15.01 -7.83
C ILE A 39 -3.10 15.90 -7.02
N ASP A 40 -4.42 15.74 -7.12
CA ASP A 40 -5.37 16.52 -6.35
C ASP A 40 -5.11 16.39 -4.85
N ILE A 41 -4.87 15.17 -4.36
CA ILE A 41 -4.53 14.89 -2.96
C ILE A 41 -3.25 15.64 -2.56
N ALA A 42 -2.19 15.55 -3.37
CA ALA A 42 -0.91 16.20 -3.11
C ALA A 42 -1.05 17.73 -3.08
N VAL A 43 -1.67 18.32 -4.09
CA VAL A 43 -1.89 19.76 -4.25
C VAL A 43 -2.73 20.30 -3.10
N ASN A 44 -3.84 19.63 -2.75
CA ASN A 44 -4.70 20.05 -1.63
C ASN A 44 -3.93 20.03 -0.31
N LYS A 45 -3.13 19.00 -0.07
CA LYS A 45 -2.33 18.86 1.15
C LYS A 45 -1.27 19.96 1.26
N ILE A 46 -0.48 20.18 0.20
CA ILE A 46 0.56 21.22 0.18
C ILE A 46 -0.07 22.61 0.33
N TRP A 47 -1.17 22.88 -0.39
CA TRP A 47 -1.85 24.16 -0.33
C TRP A 47 -2.41 24.48 1.06
N SER A 48 -2.96 23.48 1.75
CA SER A 48 -3.45 23.62 3.12
C SER A 48 -2.35 24.04 4.10
N GLN A 49 -1.12 23.54 3.89
CA GLN A 49 0.04 23.90 4.70
C GLN A 49 0.59 25.28 4.31
N ASN A 50 0.62 25.57 3.01
CA ASN A 50 1.08 26.86 2.49
C ASN A 50 0.23 28.02 3.03
N LYS A 51 -1.10 27.87 3.07
CA LYS A 51 -1.99 28.89 3.65
C LYS A 51 -1.63 29.27 5.09
N LYS A 52 -1.16 28.29 5.88
CA LYS A 52 -0.80 28.50 7.30
C LYS A 52 0.57 29.12 7.47
N LYS A 53 1.53 28.74 6.62
CA LYS A 53 2.97 29.03 6.82
C LYS A 53 3.59 29.96 5.78
N LYS A 54 2.86 30.35 4.73
CA LYS A 54 3.33 31.14 3.57
C LYS A 54 4.69 30.64 3.02
N LEU A 55 4.78 29.33 2.79
CA LEU A 55 6.01 28.64 2.37
C LEU A 55 6.38 28.89 0.90
N MET A 56 5.40 29.21 0.05
CA MET A 56 5.57 29.29 -1.40
C MET A 56 4.73 30.41 -2.00
N LYS A 57 5.28 31.05 -3.04
CA LYS A 57 4.67 32.16 -3.79
C LYS A 57 3.73 31.69 -4.91
N LEU A 58 3.74 30.41 -5.25
CA LEU A 58 2.88 29.82 -6.29
C LEU A 58 1.42 29.79 -5.86
N THR A 59 0.51 29.96 -6.82
CA THR A 59 -0.90 29.67 -6.65
C THR A 59 -1.17 28.16 -6.63
N LYS A 60 -2.35 27.77 -6.11
CA LYS A 60 -2.78 26.36 -6.14
C LYS A 60 -2.85 25.80 -7.56
N ASN A 61 -3.30 26.62 -8.52
CA ASN A 61 -3.47 26.20 -9.90
C ASN A 61 -2.11 25.99 -10.60
N GLU A 62 -1.15 26.90 -10.40
CA GLU A 62 0.21 26.71 -10.91
C GLU A 62 0.85 25.46 -10.33
N LEU A 63 0.66 25.19 -9.03
CA LEU A 63 1.14 23.96 -8.41
C LEU A 63 0.52 22.72 -9.08
N TYR A 64 -0.78 22.73 -9.33
CA TYR A 64 -1.46 21.63 -10.03
C TYR A 64 -0.89 21.41 -11.42
N ILE A 65 -0.70 22.48 -12.20
CA ILE A 65 -0.10 22.40 -13.54
C ILE A 65 1.30 21.78 -13.47
N LEU A 66 2.13 22.20 -12.52
CA LEU A 66 3.49 21.64 -12.34
C LEU A 66 3.46 20.14 -12.02
N PHE A 67 2.58 19.69 -11.12
CA PHE A 67 2.42 18.27 -10.82
C PHE A 67 1.92 17.48 -12.04
N ASN A 68 0.97 18.04 -12.78
CA ASN A 68 0.42 17.42 -13.98
C ASN A 68 1.49 17.25 -15.05
N LEU A 69 2.30 18.29 -15.31
CA LEU A 69 3.44 18.21 -16.20
C LEU A 69 4.44 17.16 -15.71
N ALA A 70 4.88 17.22 -14.46
CA ALA A 70 5.90 16.31 -13.94
C ALA A 70 5.47 14.83 -13.89
N SER A 71 4.17 14.53 -13.88
CA SER A 71 3.65 13.17 -13.65
C SER A 71 2.97 12.55 -14.87
N ARG A 72 2.38 13.35 -15.78
CA ARG A 72 1.60 12.84 -16.93
C ARG A 72 2.26 13.05 -18.29
N THR A 73 3.34 13.83 -18.36
CA THR A 73 4.09 14.01 -19.62
C THR A 73 5.33 13.14 -19.70
N VAL A 74 5.51 12.20 -18.76
CA VAL A 74 6.63 11.25 -18.77
C VAL A 74 6.52 10.35 -19.99
N GLN A 75 7.58 10.34 -20.79
CA GLN A 75 7.71 9.54 -21.99
C GLN A 75 8.89 8.59 -21.83
N PHE A 76 8.78 7.40 -22.40
CA PHE A 76 9.89 6.47 -22.51
C PHE A 76 10.02 5.99 -23.96
N ARG A 77 11.23 5.55 -24.32
CA ARG A 77 11.54 5.06 -25.66
C ARG A 77 11.83 3.57 -25.62
N PHE A 78 11.21 2.83 -26.53
CA PHE A 78 11.44 1.40 -26.69
C PHE A 78 11.36 1.04 -28.18
N TYR A 79 12.31 0.24 -28.69
CA TYR A 79 12.47 -0.07 -30.12
C TYR A 79 12.28 1.15 -31.04
N HIS A 80 12.94 2.27 -30.73
CA HIS A 80 12.85 3.54 -31.48
C HIS A 80 11.48 4.23 -31.50
N LEU A 81 10.47 3.68 -30.82
CA LEU A 81 9.16 4.29 -30.64
C LEU A 81 9.09 5.02 -29.30
N THR A 82 8.42 6.18 -29.29
CA THR A 82 8.18 6.96 -28.08
C THR A 82 6.78 6.66 -27.57
N TYR A 83 6.70 6.25 -26.31
CA TYR A 83 5.45 5.94 -25.63
C TYR A 83 5.20 6.94 -24.51
N ARG A 84 3.92 7.23 -24.29
CA ARG A 84 3.45 7.95 -23.11
C ARG A 84 2.52 7.03 -22.34
N GLN A 85 2.71 6.98 -21.03
CA GLN A 85 1.84 6.20 -20.16
C GLN A 85 0.46 6.84 -20.07
N ASP A 86 -0.59 6.05 -20.31
CA ASP A 86 -1.98 6.53 -20.32
C ASP A 86 -2.63 6.52 -18.93
N GLY A 87 -2.22 5.58 -18.08
CA GLY A 87 -2.71 5.41 -16.71
C GLY A 87 -1.61 4.95 -15.76
N GLY A 88 -1.77 5.28 -14.47
CA GLY A 88 -0.73 5.03 -13.47
C GLY A 88 0.36 6.08 -13.44
N VAL A 89 1.06 6.14 -12.31
CA VAL A 89 2.27 6.93 -12.15
C VAL A 89 3.45 6.22 -12.80
N SER A 90 4.32 6.98 -13.46
CA SER A 90 5.46 6.39 -14.16
C SER A 90 6.52 5.84 -13.23
N MET A 91 6.80 4.55 -13.37
CA MET A 91 7.91 3.90 -12.70
C MET A 91 9.22 4.61 -13.06
N GLY A 92 10.05 4.89 -12.05
CA GLY A 92 11.27 5.70 -12.21
C GLY A 92 11.05 7.21 -12.09
N SER A 93 9.81 7.70 -12.06
CA SER A 93 9.54 9.11 -11.69
C SER A 93 9.83 9.31 -10.20
N PRO A 94 10.57 10.36 -9.81
CA PRO A 94 10.76 10.72 -8.41
C PRO A 94 9.45 10.98 -7.65
N LEU A 95 8.38 11.37 -8.38
CA LEU A 95 7.07 11.63 -7.80
C LEU A 95 6.22 10.37 -7.63
N ALA A 96 6.50 9.29 -8.36
CA ALA A 96 5.65 8.11 -8.38
C ALA A 96 5.48 7.46 -7.00
N PRO A 97 6.55 7.21 -6.20
CA PRO A 97 6.41 6.67 -4.85
C PRO A 97 5.56 7.55 -3.93
N ILE A 98 5.72 8.88 -4.04
CA ILE A 98 5.01 9.83 -3.19
C ILE A 98 3.53 9.88 -3.55
N LEU A 99 3.21 9.97 -4.85
CA LEU A 99 1.84 10.02 -5.33
C LEU A 99 1.08 8.72 -5.04
N ALA A 100 1.70 7.57 -5.30
CA ALA A 100 1.12 6.27 -4.97
C ALA A 100 0.84 6.16 -3.46
N ASN A 101 1.81 6.52 -2.62
CA ASN A 101 1.64 6.44 -1.18
C ASN A 101 0.60 7.42 -0.63
N LEU A 102 0.48 8.63 -1.20
CA LEU A 102 -0.54 9.60 -0.84
C LEU A 102 -1.94 9.10 -1.19
N PHE A 103 -2.10 8.55 -2.39
CA PHE A 103 -3.37 7.97 -2.83
C PHE A 103 -3.77 6.80 -1.92
N MET A 104 -2.88 5.82 -1.72
CA MET A 104 -3.15 4.67 -0.86
C MET A 104 -3.47 5.08 0.57
N LYS A 105 -2.71 6.03 1.14
CA LYS A 105 -2.98 6.52 2.49
C LYS A 105 -4.34 7.21 2.61
N LYS A 106 -4.81 7.89 1.57
CA LYS A 106 -6.16 8.47 1.57
C LYS A 106 -7.21 7.36 1.55
N LEU A 107 -7.09 6.42 0.61
CA LEU A 107 -8.00 5.27 0.47
C LEU A 107 -8.12 4.49 1.79
N GLU A 108 -6.98 4.20 2.43
CA GLU A 108 -6.91 3.51 3.71
C GLU A 108 -7.63 4.28 4.83
N ASN A 109 -7.34 5.58 5.00
CA ASN A 109 -7.93 6.35 6.10
C ASN A 109 -9.42 6.64 5.92
N GLU A 110 -9.88 6.78 4.68
CA GLU A 110 -11.28 7.13 4.39
C GLU A 110 -12.21 5.92 4.39
N HIS A 111 -11.68 4.71 4.15
CA HIS A 111 -12.52 3.52 3.94
C HIS A 111 -12.14 2.29 4.75
N ILE A 112 -10.85 2.10 5.08
CA ILE A 112 -10.36 0.86 5.70
C ILE A 112 -10.13 1.06 7.20
N LEU A 113 -9.45 2.13 7.58
CA LEU A 113 -9.02 2.45 8.94
C LEU A 113 -9.99 3.42 9.64
N ILE A 114 -11.26 3.34 9.28
CA ILE A 114 -12.33 4.14 9.89
C ILE A 114 -12.67 3.61 11.28
N PRO A 115 -13.16 4.48 12.20
CA PRO A 115 -13.63 4.05 13.51
C PRO A 115 -14.70 2.94 13.39
N GLY A 116 -14.56 1.86 14.15
CA GLY A 116 -15.46 0.70 14.12
C GLY A 116 -14.86 -0.52 13.42
N ASN A 117 -13.98 -0.33 12.42
CA ASN A 117 -13.29 -1.43 11.77
C ASN A 117 -12.18 -2.04 12.64
N ASP A 118 -11.76 -1.37 13.72
CA ASP A 118 -10.78 -1.84 14.71
C ASP A 118 -11.24 -3.09 15.49
N ARG A 119 -12.54 -3.40 15.44
CA ARG A 119 -13.09 -4.66 15.95
C ARG A 119 -12.67 -5.86 15.10
N ILE A 120 -12.54 -5.66 13.79
CA ILE A 120 -12.20 -6.66 12.77
C ILE A 120 -10.71 -6.57 12.45
N ILE A 121 -10.22 -5.40 12.03
CA ILE A 121 -8.83 -5.14 11.67
C ILE A 121 -8.05 -4.72 12.91
N LYS A 122 -7.31 -5.65 13.50
CA LYS A 122 -6.48 -5.38 14.69
C LYS A 122 -5.13 -4.78 14.35
N THR A 123 -4.60 -5.08 13.17
CA THR A 123 -3.35 -4.51 12.70
C THR A 123 -3.44 -4.33 11.20
N TRP A 124 -2.97 -3.19 10.72
CA TRP A 124 -2.82 -2.86 9.31
C TRP A 124 -1.49 -2.15 9.11
N ILE A 125 -0.55 -2.80 8.43
CA ILE A 125 0.80 -2.29 8.22
C ILE A 125 1.13 -2.41 6.73
N ARG A 126 1.23 -1.27 6.05
CA ARG A 126 1.61 -1.21 4.63
C ARG A 126 3.08 -0.86 4.42
N TYR A 127 3.74 -1.60 3.55
CA TYR A 127 5.04 -1.34 2.96
C TYR A 127 4.91 -1.23 1.44
N VAL A 128 4.80 0.01 0.94
CA VAL A 128 4.55 0.28 -0.49
C VAL A 128 3.23 -0.36 -0.94
N ASP A 129 3.30 -1.51 -1.61
CA ASP A 129 2.23 -2.37 -2.14
C ASP A 129 1.89 -3.55 -1.20
N ASP A 130 2.87 -4.11 -0.48
CA ASP A 130 2.66 -5.17 0.50
C ASP A 130 1.97 -4.66 1.77
N ILE A 131 0.97 -5.37 2.28
CA ILE A 131 0.18 -5.01 3.46
C ILE A 131 0.03 -6.21 4.38
N PHE A 132 0.60 -6.11 5.58
CA PHE A 132 0.39 -7.09 6.64
C PHE A 132 -0.83 -6.72 7.48
N VAL A 133 -1.71 -7.70 7.69
CA VAL A 133 -2.97 -7.54 8.42
C VAL A 133 -3.11 -8.62 9.48
N ILE A 134 -3.59 -8.22 10.66
CA ILE A 134 -4.12 -9.17 11.66
C ILE A 134 -5.61 -8.88 11.80
N LEU A 135 -6.42 -9.90 11.53
CA LEU A 135 -7.87 -9.84 11.64
C LEU A 135 -8.31 -10.60 12.87
N ASN A 136 -9.35 -10.11 13.54
CA ASN A 136 -10.12 -10.87 14.51
C ASN A 136 -11.23 -11.59 13.75
N GLY A 137 -11.14 -12.92 13.68
CA GLY A 137 -11.96 -13.75 12.82
C GLY A 137 -11.17 -14.92 12.22
N GLY A 138 -11.73 -15.53 11.17
CA GLY A 138 -11.13 -16.61 10.41
C GLY A 138 -10.90 -16.26 8.96
N GLU A 139 -10.54 -17.26 8.15
CA GLU A 139 -10.20 -17.08 6.73
C GLU A 139 -11.33 -16.40 5.92
N ASN A 140 -12.59 -16.70 6.23
CA ASN A 140 -13.74 -16.08 5.58
C ASN A 140 -13.80 -14.57 5.81
N ASP A 141 -13.40 -14.08 6.98
CA ASP A 141 -13.37 -12.64 7.26
C ASP A 141 -12.30 -11.93 6.42
N ALA A 142 -11.18 -12.60 6.13
CA ALA A 142 -10.15 -12.08 5.24
C ALA A 142 -10.64 -12.00 3.78
N LEU A 143 -11.38 -13.01 3.32
CA LEU A 143 -11.98 -13.03 1.97
C LEU A 143 -13.06 -11.94 1.82
N VAL A 144 -13.93 -11.79 2.82
CA VAL A 144 -14.94 -10.71 2.83
C VAL A 144 -14.27 -9.35 2.83
N LEU A 145 -13.18 -9.17 3.59
CA LEU A 145 -12.42 -7.93 3.57
C LEU A 145 -11.82 -7.67 2.19
N LEU A 146 -11.22 -8.69 1.55
CA LEU A 146 -10.68 -8.60 0.19
C LEU A 146 -11.73 -8.12 -0.81
N ASP A 147 -12.89 -8.76 -0.82
CA ASP A 147 -14.00 -8.39 -1.70
C ASP A 147 -14.47 -6.96 -1.46
N THR A 148 -14.53 -6.55 -0.19
CA THR A 148 -14.94 -5.20 0.22
C THR A 148 -13.92 -4.16 -0.26
N ILE A 149 -12.62 -4.35 0.01
CA ILE A 149 -11.60 -3.36 -0.37
C ILE A 149 -11.41 -3.28 -1.88
N ASN A 150 -11.63 -4.37 -2.60
CA ASN A 150 -11.60 -4.40 -4.07
C ASN A 150 -12.75 -3.64 -4.73
N GLN A 151 -13.82 -3.32 -3.99
CA GLN A 151 -14.91 -2.47 -4.48
C GLN A 151 -14.67 -0.98 -4.26
N LEU A 152 -13.69 -0.60 -3.41
CA LEU A 152 -13.46 0.80 -3.05
C LEU A 152 -13.03 1.66 -4.24
N HIS A 153 -12.27 1.09 -5.17
CA HIS A 153 -11.81 1.83 -6.34
C HIS A 153 -11.61 0.94 -7.56
N LYS A 154 -12.16 1.35 -8.71
CA LYS A 154 -12.16 0.52 -9.93
C LYS A 154 -10.76 0.13 -10.45
N GLN A 155 -9.76 1.00 -10.25
CA GLN A 155 -8.39 0.79 -10.74
C GLN A 155 -7.48 0.12 -9.71
N ILE A 156 -7.88 0.02 -8.43
CA ILE A 156 -7.02 -0.53 -7.39
C ILE A 156 -7.57 -1.87 -6.96
N LYS A 157 -6.74 -2.89 -7.13
CA LYS A 157 -7.07 -4.26 -6.76
C LYS A 157 -6.02 -4.80 -5.82
N PHE A 158 -6.48 -5.64 -4.92
CA PHE A 158 -5.69 -6.32 -3.92
C PHE A 158 -5.77 -7.82 -4.16
N THR A 159 -4.66 -8.51 -3.93
CA THR A 159 -4.61 -9.97 -3.76
C THR A 159 -4.52 -10.31 -2.29
N LEU A 160 -4.74 -11.58 -1.95
CA LEU A 160 -4.73 -12.08 -0.57
C LEU A 160 -3.92 -13.36 -0.46
N GLU A 161 -3.04 -13.42 0.54
CA GLU A 161 -2.41 -14.62 1.07
C GLU A 161 -2.77 -14.72 2.55
N ILE A 162 -3.35 -15.84 2.98
CA ILE A 162 -3.75 -16.08 4.38
C ILE A 162 -2.70 -16.97 5.04
N GLU A 163 -2.48 -16.81 6.34
CA GLU A 163 -1.64 -17.71 7.11
C GLU A 163 -2.06 -19.17 6.93
N LYS A 164 -1.08 -20.08 6.92
CA LYS A 164 -1.31 -21.52 6.95
C LYS A 164 -0.69 -22.09 8.21
N ASP A 165 -1.49 -22.78 9.02
CA ASP A 165 -1.05 -23.37 10.29
C ASP A 165 -0.35 -22.34 11.21
N GLY A 166 -0.87 -21.12 11.24
CA GLY A 166 -0.30 -20.00 12.01
C GLY A 166 0.99 -19.43 11.43
N VAL A 167 1.36 -19.77 10.19
CA VAL A 167 2.58 -19.31 9.53
C VAL A 167 2.25 -18.45 8.32
N LEU A 168 2.89 -17.27 8.21
CA LEU A 168 2.76 -16.38 7.07
C LEU A 168 4.12 -15.79 6.71
N ALA A 169 4.46 -15.79 5.41
CA ALA A 169 5.60 -15.05 4.90
C ALA A 169 5.16 -13.60 4.56
N PHE A 170 5.95 -12.62 5.01
CA PHE A 170 5.74 -11.22 4.66
C PHE A 170 7.09 -10.53 4.45
N LEU A 171 7.32 -10.03 3.23
CA LEU A 171 8.63 -9.50 2.80
C LEU A 171 9.75 -10.54 3.03
N ASP A 172 10.77 -10.17 3.82
CA ASP A 172 11.92 -10.97 4.22
C ASP A 172 11.73 -11.65 5.60
N VAL A 173 10.50 -11.73 6.11
CA VAL A 173 10.18 -12.27 7.43
C VAL A 173 9.18 -13.41 7.34
N LEU A 174 9.49 -14.52 8.02
CA LEU A 174 8.54 -15.61 8.27
C LEU A 174 7.97 -15.40 9.67
N ILE A 175 6.65 -15.21 9.76
CA ILE A 175 5.94 -14.94 11.00
C ILE A 175 5.22 -16.22 11.41
N MET A 176 5.41 -16.65 12.65
CA MET A 176 4.81 -17.86 13.22
C MET A 176 4.03 -17.50 14.48
N LYS A 177 2.77 -17.87 14.52
CA LYS A 177 1.85 -17.68 15.65
C LYS A 177 1.77 -18.97 16.44
N GLN A 178 2.41 -19.03 17.61
CA GLN A 178 2.41 -20.21 18.49
C GLN A 178 2.26 -19.79 19.95
N ASN A 179 1.42 -20.49 20.70
CA ASN A 179 1.25 -20.32 22.15
C ASN A 179 1.08 -18.85 22.59
N ASP A 180 0.17 -18.11 21.94
CA ASP A 180 -0.11 -16.68 22.17
C ASP A 180 1.06 -15.71 21.86
N ILE A 181 2.11 -16.17 21.18
CA ILE A 181 3.31 -15.39 20.85
C ILE A 181 3.51 -15.38 19.33
N TYR A 182 4.02 -14.24 18.83
CA TYR A 182 4.55 -14.12 17.47
C TYR A 182 6.06 -14.34 17.47
N GLU A 183 6.51 -15.41 16.84
CA GLU A 183 7.91 -15.66 16.52
C GLU A 183 8.20 -15.24 15.08
N THR A 184 9.43 -14.79 14.83
CA THR A 184 9.82 -14.28 13.52
C THR A 184 11.20 -14.81 13.14
N THR A 185 11.34 -15.33 11.93
CA THR A 185 12.63 -15.72 11.35
C THR A 185 12.85 -15.08 9.99
N VAL A 186 14.06 -15.15 9.45
CA VAL A 186 14.35 -14.61 8.10
C VAL A 186 13.72 -15.53 7.06
N TYR A 187 12.92 -14.95 6.17
CA TYR A 187 12.36 -15.64 5.02
C TYR A 187 13.14 -15.30 3.75
N ARG A 188 13.39 -16.31 2.92
CA ARG A 188 13.94 -16.12 1.57
C ARG A 188 13.06 -16.87 0.59
N LYS A 189 12.42 -16.14 -0.32
CA LYS A 189 11.66 -16.73 -1.42
C LYS A 189 12.60 -17.60 -2.25
N LYS A 190 12.17 -18.82 -2.59
CA LYS A 190 12.94 -19.70 -3.48
C LYS A 190 13.10 -18.98 -4.83
N GLN A 191 14.33 -18.77 -5.27
CA GLN A 191 14.57 -18.26 -6.61
C GLN A 191 14.18 -19.34 -7.62
N ILE A 192 13.21 -19.05 -8.48
CA ILE A 192 12.93 -19.88 -9.64
C ILE A 192 14.04 -19.57 -10.65
N LEU A 193 15.05 -20.43 -10.70
CA LEU A 193 16.00 -20.47 -11.81
C LEU A 193 15.24 -20.96 -13.04
N THR A 194 14.58 -20.06 -13.76
CA THR A 194 14.14 -20.32 -15.14
C THR A 194 14.87 -19.34 -16.04
N CYS A 195 16.10 -19.72 -16.37
CA CYS A 195 16.73 -19.34 -17.63
C CYS A 195 16.49 -20.51 -18.58
N THR A 196 15.62 -20.30 -19.57
CA THR A 196 15.58 -21.06 -20.82
C THR A 196 15.57 -20.06 -21.95
#